data_AF-A0A3M5F4B5-F1
#
_entry.id   AF-A0A3M5F4B5-F1
#
_cell.length_a   1.000
_cell.length_b   1.000
_cell.length_c   1.000
_cell.angle_alpha   90.00
_cell.angle_beta   90.00
_cell.angle_gamma   90.00
#
_symmetry.space_group_name_H-M   'P 1'
#
loop_
_entity.id
_entity.type
_entity.pdbx_description
1 polymer ?
#
loop_
_entity_poly.entity_id
_entity_poly.type
_entity_poly.pdbx_seq_one_letter_code
_entity_poly.pdbx_strand_id
1 'polypeptide(L)'
;MRTRLSKWCRLAGEGRVGQYAWVLDSPVNQFDAQTYRRLAFDCTQLLKNNYAEKHPEVMEAFLNTLFYMKREMHQARPGNLLLNVVAEYWAPLSFKSTADAIQEVLQSGRMRGEILIMDTQYPEQALATKYAPAVIQQVITPIWLPNKNAQAKSYAKFGVTGKLFEAVRAMGKLSREMVVQQGHQTVKLKMELGGPLKYWLPLLSATEMNLSVAERIRQHLGTTDPTVWVDAFLVAEAVRQWLNTDDPAVWLPAFDYAENLRQSMNTRDAQRWLPAFQKAWKALQEHNEMENAS
;
A
#
# COMPACT_ATOMS: atom_id res chain seq x y z
N MET A 1 -32.80 -2.89 -20.42
CA MET A 1 -31.74 -2.10 -19.74
C MET A 1 -32.02 -1.90 -18.25
N ARG A 2 -33.23 -1.45 -17.87
CA ARG A 2 -33.65 -1.20 -16.47
C ARG A 2 -33.44 -2.37 -15.50
N THR A 3 -33.81 -3.60 -15.89
CA THR A 3 -33.66 -4.81 -15.04
C THR A 3 -32.20 -5.26 -14.83
N ARG A 4 -31.28 -4.94 -15.76
CA ARG A 4 -29.86 -5.29 -15.61
C ARG A 4 -29.12 -4.33 -14.69
N LEU A 5 -29.53 -3.06 -14.70
CA LEU A 5 -28.94 -2.02 -13.84
C LEU A 5 -29.55 -2.00 -12.45
N SER A 6 -30.80 -2.45 -12.27
CA SER A 6 -31.52 -2.38 -10.98
C SER A 6 -30.75 -3.02 -9.82
N LYS A 7 -30.02 -4.11 -10.03
CA LYS A 7 -29.19 -4.74 -8.99
C LYS A 7 -28.01 -3.89 -8.51
N TRP A 8 -27.61 -2.87 -9.27
CA TRP A 8 -26.54 -1.93 -8.96
C TRP A 8 -27.06 -0.59 -8.43
N CYS A 9 -28.37 -0.36 -8.46
CA CYS A 9 -28.96 0.91 -8.08
C CYS A 9 -29.54 0.82 -6.67
N ARG A 10 -29.25 1.83 -5.84
CA ARG A 10 -29.88 2.07 -4.55
C ARG A 10 -31.38 2.28 -4.71
N LEU A 11 -31.79 2.92 -5.81
CA LEU A 11 -33.19 3.16 -6.17
C LEU A 11 -33.60 2.23 -7.33
N ALA A 12 -33.76 0.94 -7.02
CA ALA A 12 -34.05 -0.10 -8.03
C ALA A 12 -35.54 -0.16 -8.45
N GLY A 13 -36.38 0.76 -7.95
CA GLY A 13 -37.84 0.78 -8.11
C GLY A 13 -38.57 0.07 -6.96
N GLU A 14 -39.83 0.46 -6.71
CA GLU A 14 -40.70 -0.18 -5.69
C GLU A 14 -40.09 -0.26 -4.27
N GLY A 15 -39.29 0.74 -3.89
CA GLY A 15 -38.59 0.76 -2.59
C GLY A 15 -37.48 -0.28 -2.43
N ARG A 16 -37.09 -0.98 -3.51
CA ARG A 16 -36.02 -1.99 -3.48
C ARG A 16 -34.65 -1.34 -3.65
N VAL A 17 -33.67 -1.90 -2.93
CA VAL A 17 -32.24 -1.61 -3.06
C VAL A 17 -31.59 -2.77 -3.81
N GLY A 18 -30.84 -2.47 -4.86
CA GLY A 18 -30.08 -3.47 -5.59
C GLY A 18 -29.02 -4.13 -4.70
N GLN A 19 -28.87 -5.45 -4.80
CA GLN A 19 -27.92 -6.24 -3.99
C GLN A 19 -26.45 -5.78 -4.10
N TYR A 20 -26.08 -5.10 -5.20
CA TYR A 20 -24.74 -4.57 -5.46
C TYR A 20 -24.71 -3.03 -5.44
N ALA A 21 -25.75 -2.37 -4.94
CA ALA A 21 -25.80 -0.92 -4.85
C ALA A 21 -24.65 -0.33 -4.02
N TRP A 22 -24.19 -1.06 -3.01
CA TRP A 22 -23.06 -0.66 -2.17
C TRP A 22 -21.72 -0.51 -2.91
N VAL A 23 -21.59 -1.09 -4.12
CA VAL A 23 -20.34 -1.12 -4.88
C VAL A 23 -20.10 0.21 -5.61
N LEU A 24 -21.14 0.72 -6.27
CA LEU A 24 -21.02 1.80 -7.26
C LEU A 24 -22.03 2.94 -7.06
N ASP A 25 -23.03 2.78 -6.21
CA ASP A 25 -24.06 3.79 -5.98
C ASP A 25 -23.86 4.50 -4.65
N SER A 26 -24.07 5.81 -4.65
CA SER A 26 -24.05 6.69 -3.49
C SER A 26 -25.27 7.61 -3.53
N PRO A 27 -25.92 7.91 -2.40
CA PRO A 27 -26.99 8.90 -2.36
C PRO A 27 -26.60 10.25 -2.95
N VAL A 28 -25.32 10.64 -2.80
CA VAL A 28 -24.73 11.85 -3.37
C VAL A 28 -23.33 11.49 -3.90
N ASN A 29 -23.08 11.74 -5.18
CA ASN A 29 -21.73 11.58 -5.72
C ASN A 29 -20.88 12.83 -5.38
N GLN A 30 -19.98 12.70 -4.40
CA GLN A 30 -19.00 13.74 -4.03
C GLN A 30 -17.62 13.49 -4.66
N PHE A 31 -17.50 12.46 -5.50
CA PHE A 31 -16.23 12.04 -6.06
C PHE A 31 -16.13 12.48 -7.53
N ASP A 32 -15.13 13.32 -7.82
CA ASP A 32 -14.75 13.70 -9.17
C ASP A 32 -13.27 13.42 -9.43
N ALA A 33 -13.00 12.35 -10.19
CA ALA A 33 -11.66 11.91 -10.56
C ALA A 33 -10.84 13.00 -11.26
N GLN A 34 -11.48 13.93 -11.97
CA GLN A 34 -10.80 14.99 -12.72
C GLN A 34 -10.15 16.00 -11.76
N THR A 35 -10.69 16.19 -10.55
CA THR A 35 -10.18 17.17 -9.56
C THR A 35 -8.92 16.70 -8.83
N TYR A 36 -8.68 15.39 -8.74
CA TYR A 36 -7.59 14.84 -7.93
C TYR A 36 -6.24 14.79 -8.68
N ARG A 37 -5.16 15.18 -7.99
CA ARG A 37 -3.77 14.99 -8.47
C ARG A 37 -3.17 13.66 -8.00
N ARG A 38 -3.65 13.15 -6.88
CA ARG A 38 -3.22 11.89 -6.24
C ARG A 38 -4.50 11.18 -5.81
N LEU A 39 -4.59 9.90 -6.15
CA LEU A 39 -5.74 9.07 -5.86
C LEU A 39 -5.25 7.68 -5.51
N ALA A 40 -5.78 7.14 -4.41
CA ALA A 40 -5.51 5.79 -3.95
C ALA A 40 -6.83 5.19 -3.46
N PHE A 41 -7.06 3.92 -3.78
CA PHE A 41 -8.22 3.17 -3.30
C PHE A 41 -7.73 2.03 -2.42
N ASP A 42 -8.23 1.97 -1.19
CA ASP A 42 -8.05 0.78 -0.37
C ASP A 42 -9.03 -0.31 -0.83
N CYS A 43 -8.49 -1.25 -1.61
CA CYS A 43 -9.25 -2.37 -2.15
C CYS A 43 -9.01 -3.67 -1.36
N THR A 44 -8.38 -3.61 -0.18
CA THR A 44 -7.88 -4.79 0.56
C THR A 44 -8.98 -5.82 0.84
N GLN A 45 -10.20 -5.37 1.13
CA GLN A 45 -11.32 -6.28 1.41
C GLN A 45 -11.89 -6.95 0.14
N LEU A 46 -11.76 -6.31 -1.03
CA LEU A 46 -12.29 -6.79 -2.31
C LEU A 46 -11.28 -7.68 -3.05
N LEU A 47 -9.99 -7.37 -2.95
CA LEU A 47 -8.90 -8.09 -3.65
C LEU A 47 -8.48 -9.41 -2.96
N LYS A 48 -9.39 -10.05 -2.22
CA LYS A 48 -9.18 -11.39 -1.63
C LYS A 48 -9.63 -12.46 -2.61
N ASN A 49 -8.80 -13.48 -2.89
CA ASN A 49 -9.11 -14.56 -3.85
C ASN A 49 -10.52 -15.13 -3.68
N ASN A 50 -10.87 -15.51 -2.45
CA ASN A 50 -12.18 -16.09 -2.14
C ASN A 50 -13.35 -15.14 -2.49
N TYR A 51 -13.17 -13.84 -2.29
CA TYR A 51 -14.19 -12.86 -2.65
C TYR A 51 -14.26 -12.67 -4.17
N ALA A 52 -13.10 -12.50 -4.81
CA ALA A 52 -13.03 -12.26 -6.25
C ALA A 52 -13.56 -13.43 -7.08
N GLU A 53 -13.29 -14.67 -6.66
CA GLU A 53 -13.80 -15.89 -7.27
C GLU A 53 -15.31 -16.07 -7.07
N LYS A 54 -15.84 -15.71 -5.90
CA LYS A 54 -17.29 -15.83 -5.59
C LYS A 54 -18.14 -14.72 -6.20
N HIS A 55 -17.55 -13.55 -6.41
CA HIS A 55 -18.27 -12.35 -6.88
C HIS A 55 -17.62 -11.72 -8.13
N PRO A 56 -17.40 -12.49 -9.22
CA PRO A 56 -16.68 -12.01 -10.40
C PRO A 56 -17.36 -10.81 -11.06
N GLU A 57 -18.69 -10.76 -11.04
CA GLU A 57 -19.43 -9.65 -11.63
C GLU A 57 -19.22 -8.34 -10.85
N VAL A 58 -19.20 -8.41 -9.51
CA VAL A 58 -18.90 -7.27 -8.63
C VAL A 58 -17.49 -6.76 -8.88
N MET A 59 -16.53 -7.69 -8.92
CA MET A 59 -15.13 -7.34 -9.16
C MET A 59 -14.92 -6.71 -10.54
N GLU A 60 -15.48 -7.28 -11.60
CA GLU A 60 -15.31 -6.73 -12.95
C GLU A 60 -15.93 -5.33 -13.05
N ALA A 61 -17.12 -5.11 -12.49
CA ALA A 61 -17.74 -3.79 -12.48
C ALA A 61 -16.91 -2.77 -11.67
N PHE A 62 -16.51 -3.14 -10.45
CA PHE A 62 -15.69 -2.30 -9.58
C PHE A 62 -14.36 -1.90 -10.26
N LEU A 63 -13.61 -2.88 -10.76
CA LEU A 63 -12.31 -2.63 -11.38
C LEU A 63 -12.45 -1.78 -12.65
N ASN A 64 -13.45 -2.05 -13.50
CA ASN A 64 -13.70 -1.19 -14.67
C ASN A 64 -14.01 0.25 -14.28
N THR A 65 -14.74 0.47 -13.18
CA THR A 65 -14.96 1.82 -12.64
C THR A 65 -13.65 2.48 -12.21
N LEU A 66 -12.72 1.75 -11.57
CA LEU A 66 -11.40 2.29 -11.23
C LEU A 66 -10.59 2.68 -12.47
N PHE A 67 -10.57 1.82 -13.50
CA PHE A 67 -9.89 2.12 -14.77
C PHE A 67 -10.52 3.32 -15.49
N TYR A 68 -11.85 3.45 -15.43
CA TYR A 68 -12.57 4.63 -15.91
C TYR A 68 -12.14 5.90 -15.17
N MET A 69 -12.19 5.89 -13.83
CA MET A 69 -11.78 7.04 -13.01
C MET A 69 -10.33 7.45 -13.28
N LYS A 70 -9.43 6.47 -13.43
CA LYS A 70 -8.04 6.70 -13.83
C LYS A 70 -7.93 7.39 -15.19
N ARG A 71 -8.75 6.99 -16.17
CA ARG A 71 -8.78 7.63 -17.50
C ARG A 71 -9.26 9.08 -17.41
N GLU A 72 -10.33 9.34 -16.69
CA GLU A 72 -10.86 10.71 -16.46
C GLU A 72 -9.81 11.60 -15.78
N MET A 73 -9.14 11.09 -14.73
CA MET A 73 -8.06 11.79 -14.03
C MET A 73 -6.90 12.17 -14.97
N HIS A 74 -6.52 11.27 -15.88
CA HIS A 74 -5.42 11.50 -16.83
C HIS A 74 -5.81 12.49 -17.92
N GLN A 75 -7.01 12.34 -18.49
CA GLN A 75 -7.53 13.21 -19.55
C GLN A 75 -7.75 14.64 -19.09
N ALA A 76 -8.08 14.84 -17.81
CA ALA A 76 -8.18 16.18 -17.21
C ALA A 76 -6.84 16.93 -17.17
N ARG A 77 -5.71 16.25 -17.40
CA ARG A 77 -4.34 16.81 -17.32
C ARG A 77 -3.48 16.31 -18.49
N PRO A 78 -3.81 16.67 -19.73
CA PRO A 78 -3.06 16.22 -20.90
C PRO A 78 -1.59 16.63 -20.81
N GLY A 79 -0.69 15.73 -21.18
CA GLY A 79 0.77 15.94 -21.13
C GLY A 79 1.43 15.65 -19.79
N ASN A 80 0.66 15.46 -18.70
CA ASN A 80 1.23 15.06 -17.43
C ASN A 80 1.55 13.56 -17.41
N LEU A 81 2.68 13.23 -16.76
CA LEU A 81 3.03 11.85 -16.44
C LEU A 81 2.05 11.29 -15.39
N LEU A 82 1.33 10.23 -15.74
CA LEU A 82 0.55 9.44 -14.81
C LEU A 82 1.37 8.24 -14.32
N LEU A 83 1.53 8.13 -13.00
CA LEU A 83 1.99 6.90 -12.35
C LEU A 83 0.77 6.08 -11.95
N ASN A 84 0.55 4.98 -12.66
CA ASN A 84 -0.55 4.05 -12.44
C ASN A 84 -0.02 2.83 -11.68
N VAL A 85 -0.46 2.64 -10.44
CA VAL A 85 -0.02 1.53 -9.57
C VAL A 85 -1.18 0.59 -9.35
N VAL A 86 -1.01 -0.67 -9.77
CA VAL A 86 -2.02 -1.72 -9.65
C VAL A 86 -1.48 -2.82 -8.73
N ALA A 87 -1.91 -2.76 -7.47
CA ALA A 87 -1.61 -3.79 -6.48
C ALA A 87 -2.36 -5.09 -6.79
N GLU A 88 -1.73 -6.23 -6.51
CA GLU A 88 -2.28 -7.56 -6.72
C GLU A 88 -2.87 -7.72 -8.15
N TYR A 89 -2.04 -7.44 -9.17
CA TYR A 89 -2.49 -7.32 -10.56
C TYR A 89 -3.15 -8.58 -11.14
N TRP A 90 -3.00 -9.76 -10.50
CA TRP A 90 -3.71 -10.97 -10.88
C TRP A 90 -5.24 -10.78 -10.86
N ALA A 91 -5.76 -9.92 -9.97
CA ALA A 91 -7.18 -9.66 -9.84
C ALA A 91 -7.75 -8.93 -11.07
N PRO A 92 -7.27 -7.75 -11.47
CA PRO A 92 -7.69 -7.13 -12.73
C PRO A 92 -7.25 -7.93 -13.96
N LEU A 93 -6.19 -8.74 -13.87
CA LEU A 93 -5.85 -9.62 -14.98
C LEU A 93 -6.84 -10.79 -15.15
N SER A 94 -7.73 -11.06 -14.19
CA SER A 94 -8.70 -12.17 -14.29
C SER A 94 -9.89 -11.88 -15.21
N PHE A 95 -10.13 -10.62 -15.59
CA PHE A 95 -11.26 -10.21 -16.43
C PHE A 95 -10.79 -9.66 -17.78
N LYS A 96 -11.57 -9.91 -18.85
CA LYS A 96 -11.15 -9.50 -20.20
C LYS A 96 -10.99 -7.99 -20.31
N SER A 97 -12.00 -7.27 -19.84
CA SER A 97 -12.11 -5.83 -19.93
C SER A 97 -10.90 -5.11 -19.30
N THR A 98 -10.52 -5.52 -18.10
CA THR A 98 -9.39 -4.96 -17.36
C THR A 98 -8.04 -5.48 -17.86
N ALA A 99 -7.96 -6.73 -18.34
CA ALA A 99 -6.76 -7.24 -19.00
C ALA A 99 -6.46 -6.47 -20.30
N ASP A 100 -7.48 -6.20 -21.12
CA ASP A 100 -7.37 -5.38 -22.33
C ASP A 100 -6.89 -3.96 -21.98
N ALA A 101 -7.43 -3.35 -20.92
CA ALA A 101 -6.99 -2.03 -20.44
C ALA A 101 -5.52 -2.02 -19.98
N ILE A 102 -5.07 -3.05 -19.26
CA ILE A 102 -3.66 -3.21 -18.87
C ILE A 102 -2.77 -3.33 -20.12
N GLN A 103 -3.17 -4.16 -21.08
CA GLN A 103 -2.41 -4.33 -22.33
C GLN A 103 -2.35 -3.03 -23.14
N GLU A 104 -3.45 -2.28 -23.23
CA GLU A 104 -3.46 -0.98 -23.91
C GLU A 104 -2.44 -0.01 -23.29
N VAL A 105 -2.37 0.02 -21.95
CA VAL A 105 -1.39 0.84 -21.22
C VAL A 105 0.04 0.37 -21.48
N LEU A 106 0.29 -0.94 -21.46
CA LEU A 106 1.64 -1.48 -21.72
C LEU A 106 2.10 -1.23 -23.16
N GLN A 107 1.20 -1.26 -24.15
CA GLN A 107 1.51 -1.01 -25.56
C GLN A 107 1.67 0.46 -25.89
N SER A 108 0.76 1.30 -25.41
CA SER A 108 0.59 2.69 -25.87
C SER A 108 0.71 3.75 -24.77
N GLY A 109 0.72 3.34 -23.50
CA GLY A 109 0.74 4.24 -22.35
C GLY A 109 1.93 5.20 -22.36
N ARG A 110 3.10 4.75 -22.83
CA ARG A 110 4.28 5.62 -22.99
C ARG A 110 4.00 6.83 -23.87
N MET A 111 3.25 6.66 -24.97
CA MET A 111 2.88 7.77 -25.87
C MET A 111 1.94 8.78 -25.21
N ARG A 112 1.19 8.34 -24.19
CA ARG A 112 0.26 9.18 -23.41
C ARG A 112 0.89 9.73 -22.12
N GLY A 113 2.18 9.47 -21.87
CA GLY A 113 2.82 9.82 -20.60
C GLY A 113 2.26 9.01 -19.44
N GLU A 114 2.16 7.69 -19.57
CA GLU A 114 1.72 6.80 -18.50
C GLU A 114 2.80 5.75 -18.19
N ILE A 115 3.08 5.56 -16.90
CA ILE A 115 3.89 4.45 -16.38
C ILE A 115 2.96 3.54 -15.58
N LEU A 116 2.97 2.25 -15.90
CA LEU A 116 2.25 1.22 -15.17
C LEU A 116 3.21 0.45 -14.27
N ILE A 117 2.88 0.38 -12.99
CA ILE A 117 3.55 -0.44 -11.98
C ILE A 117 2.53 -1.47 -11.51
N MET A 118 2.93 -2.74 -11.53
CA MET A 118 2.09 -3.85 -11.11
C MET A 118 2.86 -4.70 -10.11
N ASP A 119 2.20 -5.12 -9.04
CA ASP A 119 2.78 -6.04 -8.05
C ASP A 119 1.86 -7.23 -7.76
N THR A 120 2.48 -8.33 -7.36
CA THR A 120 1.80 -9.52 -6.86
C THR A 120 2.70 -10.18 -5.84
N GLN A 121 2.13 -10.68 -4.76
CA GLN A 121 2.86 -11.52 -3.80
C GLN A 121 3.07 -12.94 -4.34
N TYR A 122 2.18 -13.41 -5.21
CA TYR A 122 2.17 -14.78 -5.73
C TYR A 122 2.17 -14.77 -7.27
N PRO A 123 3.35 -14.85 -7.91
CA PRO A 123 3.45 -14.90 -9.38
C PRO A 123 2.60 -15.99 -10.02
N GLU A 124 2.41 -17.12 -9.33
CA GLU A 124 1.55 -18.23 -9.75
C GLU A 124 0.09 -17.82 -9.98
N GLN A 125 -0.45 -16.90 -9.17
CA GLN A 125 -1.84 -16.43 -9.32
C GLN A 125 -2.01 -15.66 -10.62
N ALA A 126 -1.05 -14.79 -10.96
CA ALA A 126 -1.06 -14.11 -12.24
C ALA A 126 -0.95 -15.11 -13.39
N LEU A 127 -0.04 -16.09 -13.31
CA LEU A 127 0.13 -17.13 -14.32
C LEU A 127 -1.10 -18.03 -14.54
N ALA A 128 -1.96 -18.17 -13.53
CA ALA A 128 -3.21 -18.92 -13.64
C ALA A 128 -4.26 -18.18 -14.49
N THR A 129 -4.11 -16.87 -14.70
CA THR A 129 -4.99 -16.10 -15.57
C THR A 129 -4.68 -16.37 -17.03
N LYS A 130 -5.71 -16.48 -17.87
CA LYS A 130 -5.54 -16.72 -19.32
C LYS A 130 -4.88 -15.57 -20.08
N TYR A 131 -4.79 -14.38 -19.48
CA TYR A 131 -4.25 -13.16 -20.10
C TYR A 131 -2.80 -12.86 -19.69
N ALA A 132 -2.25 -13.59 -18.71
CA ALA A 132 -0.88 -13.41 -18.22
C ALA A 132 0.19 -13.42 -19.31
N PRO A 133 0.20 -14.35 -20.28
CA PRO A 133 1.27 -14.41 -21.27
C PRO A 133 1.46 -13.09 -22.04
N ALA A 134 0.36 -12.46 -22.47
CA ALA A 134 0.40 -11.21 -23.22
C ALA A 134 0.84 -10.02 -22.38
N VAL A 135 0.51 -10.01 -21.08
CA VAL A 135 0.93 -8.95 -20.15
C VAL A 135 2.39 -9.11 -19.76
N ILE A 136 2.81 -10.32 -19.38
CA ILE A 136 4.19 -10.63 -18.96
C ILE A 136 5.19 -10.30 -20.07
N GLN A 137 4.86 -10.62 -21.33
CA GLN A 137 5.73 -10.35 -22.47
C GLN A 137 6.00 -8.85 -22.68
N GLN A 138 5.11 -7.97 -22.23
CA GLN A 138 5.24 -6.53 -22.37
C GLN A 138 5.90 -5.84 -21.17
N VAL A 139 6.19 -6.58 -20.09
CA VAL A 139 6.91 -6.02 -18.94
C VAL A 139 8.37 -5.82 -19.29
N ILE A 140 8.81 -4.57 -19.33
CA ILE A 140 10.18 -4.18 -19.72
C ILE A 140 11.17 -4.30 -18.55
N THR A 141 10.70 -4.00 -17.33
CA THR A 141 11.54 -3.92 -16.13
C THR A 141 10.94 -4.73 -14.98
N PRO A 142 11.14 -6.06 -14.95
CA PRO A 142 10.74 -6.84 -13.78
C PRO A 142 11.69 -6.60 -12.61
N ILE A 143 11.12 -6.48 -11.41
CA ILE A 143 11.82 -6.34 -10.15
C ILE A 143 11.46 -7.53 -9.27
N TRP A 144 12.45 -8.36 -8.97
CA TRP A 144 12.28 -9.56 -8.14
C TRP A 144 12.71 -9.30 -6.72
N LEU A 145 11.77 -9.46 -5.79
CA LEU A 145 12.00 -9.40 -4.35
C LEU A 145 12.32 -10.79 -3.78
N PRO A 146 12.81 -10.87 -2.53
CA PRO A 146 13.15 -12.14 -1.89
C PRO A 146 11.94 -13.07 -1.82
N ASN A 147 12.02 -14.22 -2.48
CA ASN A 147 10.98 -15.25 -2.40
C ASN A 147 11.59 -16.61 -2.05
N LYS A 148 11.48 -16.98 -0.77
CA LYS A 148 11.96 -18.27 -0.27
C LYS A 148 11.08 -19.47 -0.63
N ASN A 149 9.99 -19.25 -1.34
CA ASN A 149 9.09 -20.30 -1.82
C ASN A 149 9.04 -20.32 -3.35
N ALA A 150 9.89 -19.53 -4.02
CA ALA A 150 9.95 -19.46 -5.48
C ALA A 150 10.17 -20.85 -6.09
N GLN A 151 9.32 -21.19 -7.05
CA GLN A 151 9.37 -22.44 -7.80
C GLN A 151 10.02 -22.21 -9.15
N ALA A 152 11.09 -22.95 -9.47
CA ALA A 152 11.85 -22.77 -10.72
C ALA A 152 10.94 -22.85 -11.95
N LYS A 153 9.98 -23.78 -11.96
CA LYS A 153 9.02 -23.96 -13.06
C LYS A 153 8.10 -22.74 -13.27
N SER A 154 7.64 -22.10 -12.21
CA SER A 154 6.80 -20.90 -12.29
C SER A 154 7.61 -19.71 -12.76
N TYR A 155 8.78 -19.50 -12.14
CA TYR A 155 9.68 -18.38 -12.42
C TYR A 155 10.26 -18.43 -13.84
N ALA A 156 10.51 -19.62 -14.37
CA ALA A 156 10.93 -19.80 -15.75
C ALA A 156 9.94 -19.22 -16.77
N LYS A 157 8.63 -19.18 -16.46
CA LYS A 157 7.61 -18.55 -17.32
C LYS A 157 7.75 -17.03 -17.40
N PHE A 158 8.45 -16.42 -16.46
CA PHE A 158 8.81 -15.00 -16.47
C PHE A 158 10.25 -14.78 -16.98
N GLY A 159 10.91 -15.79 -17.54
CA GLY A 159 12.30 -15.72 -17.98
C GLY A 159 13.33 -15.79 -16.84
N VAL A 160 12.90 -16.09 -15.61
CA VAL A 160 13.80 -16.22 -14.46
C VAL A 160 14.32 -17.64 -14.35
N THR A 161 15.56 -17.86 -14.79
CA THR A 161 16.21 -19.17 -14.83
C THR A 161 17.67 -19.11 -14.40
N GLY A 162 18.28 -20.27 -14.14
CA GLY A 162 19.72 -20.39 -13.83
C GLY A 162 20.17 -19.47 -12.69
N LYS A 163 21.29 -18.76 -12.90
CA LYS A 163 21.90 -17.88 -11.89
C LYS A 163 20.96 -16.78 -11.38
N LEU A 164 20.04 -16.30 -12.23
CA LEU A 164 19.05 -15.29 -11.83
C LEU A 164 18.05 -15.87 -10.83
N PHE A 165 17.56 -17.09 -11.07
CA PHE A 165 16.67 -17.75 -10.11
C PHE A 165 17.37 -18.01 -8.77
N GLU A 166 18.62 -18.48 -8.82
CA GLU A 166 19.44 -18.65 -7.61
C GLU A 166 19.63 -17.34 -6.84
N ALA A 167 19.87 -16.23 -7.55
CA ALA A 167 20.00 -14.91 -6.93
C ALA A 167 18.72 -14.49 -6.20
N VAL A 168 17.53 -14.68 -6.81
CA VAL A 168 16.24 -14.39 -6.17
C VAL A 168 16.03 -15.24 -4.92
N ARG A 169 16.39 -16.52 -4.98
CA ARG A 169 16.23 -17.51 -3.92
C ARG A 169 17.16 -17.27 -2.72
N ALA A 170 18.34 -16.73 -2.98
CA ALA A 170 19.37 -16.45 -1.98
C ALA A 170 19.09 -15.20 -1.15
N MET A 171 18.26 -14.26 -1.62
CA MET A 171 17.99 -13.02 -0.89
C MET A 171 17.23 -13.29 0.44
N GLY A 172 17.56 -12.53 1.47
CA GLY A 172 16.87 -12.59 2.76
C GLY A 172 15.56 -11.80 2.75
N LYS A 173 14.51 -12.28 3.44
CA LYS A 173 13.17 -11.65 3.48
C LYS A 173 13.20 -10.16 3.89
N LEU A 174 14.07 -9.80 4.83
CA LEU A 174 14.22 -8.43 5.34
C LEU A 174 15.49 -7.73 4.82
N SER A 175 16.13 -8.29 3.80
CA SER A 175 17.42 -7.79 3.28
C SER A 175 17.30 -6.46 2.54
N ARG A 176 16.08 -6.10 2.10
CA ARG A 176 15.80 -4.99 1.17
C ARG A 176 16.52 -5.12 -0.16
N GLU A 177 16.99 -6.32 -0.47
CA GLU A 177 17.60 -6.64 -1.75
C GLU A 177 16.52 -6.88 -2.80
N MET A 178 16.85 -6.58 -4.05
CA MET A 178 16.02 -6.87 -5.21
C MET A 178 16.92 -7.19 -6.40
N VAL A 179 16.40 -7.97 -7.35
CA VAL A 179 17.02 -8.15 -8.65
C VAL A 179 16.21 -7.40 -9.69
N VAL A 180 16.82 -6.44 -10.36
CA VAL A 180 16.20 -5.66 -11.43
C VAL A 180 16.74 -6.15 -12.77
N GLN A 181 15.84 -6.42 -13.71
CA GLN A 181 16.21 -6.75 -15.08
C GLN A 181 15.73 -5.66 -16.03
N GLN A 182 16.55 -5.32 -17.03
CA GLN A 182 16.14 -4.43 -18.10
C GLN A 182 16.88 -4.84 -19.39
N GLY A 183 16.12 -5.23 -20.41
CA GLY A 183 16.70 -5.82 -21.62
C GLY A 183 17.53 -7.07 -21.28
N HIS A 184 18.81 -7.07 -21.66
CA HIS A 184 19.75 -8.17 -21.37
C HIS A 184 20.56 -7.98 -20.08
N GLN A 185 20.32 -6.90 -19.34
CA GLN A 185 21.04 -6.58 -18.12
C GLN A 185 20.25 -7.03 -16.89
N THR A 186 20.97 -7.51 -15.89
CA THR A 186 20.43 -7.93 -14.61
C THR A 186 21.36 -7.42 -13.52
N VAL A 187 20.80 -6.70 -12.55
CA VAL A 187 21.55 -6.13 -11.43
C VAL A 187 20.89 -6.49 -10.12
N LYS A 188 21.70 -6.83 -9.12
CA LYS A 188 21.24 -6.98 -7.74
C LYS A 188 21.44 -5.64 -7.03
N LEU A 189 20.37 -5.10 -6.48
CA LEU A 189 20.35 -3.82 -5.76
C LEU A 189 19.91 -4.05 -4.32
N LYS A 190 20.24 -3.11 -3.44
CA LYS A 190 19.72 -3.04 -2.07
C LYS A 190 19.12 -1.66 -1.84
N MET A 191 17.87 -1.61 -1.39
CA MET A 191 17.21 -0.37 -1.02
C MET A 191 17.69 0.06 0.37
N GLU A 192 18.45 1.14 0.41
CA GLU A 192 18.93 1.72 1.66
C GLU A 192 17.85 2.65 2.25
N LEU A 193 17.32 2.27 3.41
CA LEU A 193 16.31 3.03 4.17
C LEU A 193 16.91 3.49 5.50
N GLY A 194 18.10 4.08 5.41
CA GLY A 194 18.85 4.61 6.55
C GLY A 194 18.47 6.05 6.91
N GLY A 195 18.98 6.52 8.04
CA GLY A 195 18.85 7.92 8.45
C GLY A 195 17.39 8.38 8.58
N PRO A 196 17.05 9.58 8.09
CA PRO A 196 15.71 10.16 8.20
C PRO A 196 14.59 9.28 7.60
N LEU A 197 14.87 8.44 6.62
CA LEU A 197 13.86 7.56 6.00
C LEU A 197 13.37 6.46 6.95
N LYS A 198 14.23 6.01 7.88
CA LYS A 198 13.86 4.99 8.86
C LYS A 198 12.70 5.44 9.73
N TYR A 199 12.62 6.73 10.03
CA TYR A 199 11.56 7.33 10.83
C TYR A 199 10.17 7.16 10.18
N TRP A 200 10.09 7.20 8.86
CA TRP A 200 8.83 7.10 8.11
C TRP A 200 8.38 5.66 7.86
N LEU A 201 9.22 4.65 8.15
CA LEU A 201 8.91 3.25 7.87
C LEU A 201 7.61 2.75 8.49
N PRO A 202 7.23 3.10 9.74
CA PRO A 202 5.96 2.63 10.31
C PRO A 202 4.74 3.08 9.51
N LEU A 203 4.79 4.27 8.88
CA LEU A 203 3.72 4.77 8.02
C LEU A 203 3.67 4.03 6.68
N LEU A 204 4.83 3.66 6.13
CA LEU A 204 4.94 2.99 4.83
C LEU A 204 4.71 1.48 4.89
N SER A 205 4.82 0.88 6.07
CA SER A 205 4.75 -0.57 6.30
C SER A 205 3.77 -0.88 7.41
N ALA A 206 2.48 -0.89 7.07
CA ALA A 206 1.41 -1.23 8.01
C ALA A 206 1.53 -2.69 8.51
N THR A 207 1.30 -2.87 9.81
CA THR A 207 1.23 -4.16 10.51
C THR A 207 0.04 -4.09 11.47
N GLU A 208 -0.52 -5.22 11.89
CA GLU A 208 -1.62 -5.22 12.88
C GLU A 208 -1.23 -4.44 14.15
N MET A 209 0.03 -4.56 14.56
CA MET A 209 0.60 -3.84 15.69
C MET A 209 0.57 -2.32 15.48
N ASN A 210 1.19 -1.79 14.41
CA ASN A 210 1.23 -0.33 14.24
C ASN A 210 -0.13 0.28 13.83
N LEU A 211 -1.04 -0.50 13.25
CA LEU A 211 -2.42 -0.08 13.01
C LEU A 211 -3.15 0.16 14.33
N SER A 212 -2.92 -0.69 15.34
CA SER A 212 -3.48 -0.53 16.69
C SER A 212 -2.93 0.73 17.40
N VAL A 213 -1.66 1.06 17.17
CA VAL A 213 -1.02 2.27 17.70
C VAL A 213 -1.58 3.52 17.03
N ALA A 214 -1.69 3.53 15.70
CA ALA A 214 -2.30 4.63 14.95
C ALA A 214 -3.75 4.89 15.40
N GLU A 215 -4.53 3.82 15.60
CA GLU A 215 -5.89 3.94 16.11
C GLU A 215 -5.94 4.53 17.51
N ARG A 216 -5.08 4.07 18.42
CA ARG A 216 -5.01 4.62 19.78
C ARG A 216 -4.61 6.09 19.79
N ILE A 217 -3.66 6.49 18.95
CA ILE A 217 -3.26 7.90 18.83
C ILE A 217 -4.41 8.77 18.31
N ARG A 218 -5.16 8.30 17.30
CA ARG A 218 -6.36 9.02 16.84
C ARG A 218 -7.40 9.19 17.96
N GLN A 219 -7.63 8.16 18.76
CA GLN A 219 -8.54 8.21 19.91
C GLN A 219 -8.03 9.16 21.00
N HIS A 220 -6.74 9.08 21.35
CA HIS A 220 -6.09 9.92 22.36
C HIS A 220 -6.12 11.40 21.98
N LEU A 221 -5.92 11.71 20.70
CA LEU A 221 -5.96 13.08 20.17
C LEU A 221 -7.37 13.56 19.79
N GLY A 222 -8.37 12.67 19.78
CA GLY A 222 -9.73 12.99 19.36
C GLY A 222 -9.83 13.45 17.90
N THR A 223 -8.99 12.94 17.00
CA THR A 223 -8.93 13.40 15.60
C THR A 223 -8.70 12.28 14.59
N THR A 224 -9.28 12.46 13.40
CA THR A 224 -9.00 11.63 12.22
C THR A 224 -8.20 12.40 11.15
N ASP A 225 -7.87 13.68 11.42
CA ASP A 225 -7.11 14.53 10.50
C ASP A 225 -5.65 14.05 10.39
N PRO A 226 -5.21 13.54 9.21
CA PRO A 226 -3.86 13.04 9.02
C PRO A 226 -2.78 14.10 9.21
N THR A 227 -3.10 15.39 9.10
CA THR A 227 -2.14 16.47 9.38
C THR A 227 -1.80 16.59 10.86
N VAL A 228 -2.62 15.99 11.74
CA VAL A 228 -2.43 15.95 13.19
C VAL A 228 -1.92 14.58 13.64
N TRP A 229 -2.65 13.50 13.32
CA TRP A 229 -2.36 12.19 13.94
C TRP A 229 -1.14 11.48 13.34
N VAL A 230 -0.75 11.75 12.09
CA VAL A 230 0.37 11.02 11.44
C VAL A 230 1.69 11.33 12.13
N ASP A 231 1.98 12.60 12.42
CA ASP A 231 3.22 12.97 13.10
C ASP A 231 3.28 12.39 14.52
N ALA A 232 2.17 12.48 15.26
CA ALA A 232 2.06 11.91 16.60
C ALA A 232 2.20 10.38 16.59
N PHE A 233 1.62 9.70 15.60
CA PHE A 233 1.78 8.26 15.40
C PHE A 233 3.25 7.86 15.19
N LEU A 234 4.00 8.62 14.41
CA LEU A 234 5.43 8.34 14.19
C LEU A 234 6.27 8.57 15.46
N VAL A 235 5.93 9.57 16.27
CA VAL A 235 6.54 9.79 17.60
C VAL A 235 6.22 8.60 18.50
N ALA A 236 4.96 8.18 18.57
CA ALA A 236 4.51 7.05 19.37
C ALA A 236 5.23 5.76 18.98
N GLU A 237 5.38 5.47 17.68
CA GLU A 237 6.12 4.31 17.20
C GLU A 237 7.61 4.37 17.57
N ALA A 238 8.25 5.54 17.45
CA ALA A 238 9.64 5.69 17.84
C ALA A 238 9.85 5.49 19.36
N VAL A 239 8.94 6.00 20.19
CA VAL A 239 8.95 5.80 21.65
C VAL A 239 8.70 4.33 21.99
N ARG A 240 7.66 3.72 21.43
CA ARG A 240 7.28 2.32 21.64
C ARG A 240 8.42 1.37 21.29
N GLN A 241 9.05 1.56 20.12
CA GLN A 241 10.18 0.76 19.66
C GLN A 241 11.41 0.92 20.55
N TRP A 242 11.67 2.11 21.08
CA TRP A 242 12.78 2.34 22.01
C TRP A 242 12.54 1.72 23.39
N LEU A 243 11.32 1.86 23.92
CA LEU A 243 10.91 1.21 25.18
C LEU A 243 10.77 -0.31 25.05
N ASN A 244 10.69 -0.82 23.82
CA ASN A 244 10.51 -2.24 23.52
C ASN A 244 9.29 -2.85 24.25
N THR A 245 8.15 -2.17 24.17
CA THR A 245 6.89 -2.56 24.81
C THR A 245 5.72 -2.35 23.87
N ASP A 246 4.67 -3.17 23.99
CA ASP A 246 3.39 -2.94 23.30
C ASP A 246 2.30 -2.45 24.27
N ASP A 247 2.60 -2.38 25.57
CA ASP A 247 1.65 -1.99 26.60
C ASP A 247 1.34 -0.49 26.56
N PRO A 248 0.10 -0.10 26.22
CA PRO A 248 -0.31 1.30 26.19
C PRO A 248 -0.14 2.03 27.52
N ALA A 249 -0.25 1.34 28.65
CA ALA A 249 -0.04 1.94 29.96
C ALA A 249 1.41 2.41 30.15
N VAL A 250 2.35 1.80 29.42
CA VAL A 250 3.78 2.14 29.48
C VAL A 250 4.13 3.18 28.42
N TRP A 251 3.76 2.96 27.15
CA TRP A 251 4.24 3.82 26.07
C TRP A 251 3.44 5.10 25.90
N LEU A 252 2.16 5.16 26.30
CA LEU A 252 1.32 6.35 26.09
C LEU A 252 1.78 7.55 26.94
N PRO A 253 2.08 7.40 28.26
CA PRO A 253 2.66 8.51 29.04
C PRO A 253 4.02 8.96 28.51
N ALA A 254 4.84 8.01 28.04
CA ALA A 254 6.13 8.30 27.44
C ALA A 254 6.00 9.06 26.11
N PHE A 255 5.00 8.71 25.32
CA PHE A 255 4.62 9.44 24.11
C PHE A 255 4.22 10.88 24.44
N ASP A 256 3.35 11.11 25.44
CA ASP A 256 2.93 12.46 25.81
C ASP A 256 4.14 13.33 26.21
N TYR A 257 5.08 12.76 26.97
CA TYR A 257 6.32 13.43 27.32
C TYR A 257 7.18 13.73 26.08
N ALA A 258 7.37 12.75 25.19
CA ALA A 258 8.15 12.90 23.97
C ALA A 258 7.55 13.97 23.05
N GLU A 259 6.22 13.99 22.91
CA GLU A 259 5.50 14.95 22.06
C GLU A 259 5.61 16.37 22.61
N ASN A 260 5.44 16.57 23.93
CA ASN A 260 5.66 17.85 24.58
C ASN A 260 7.11 18.35 24.41
N LEU A 261 8.09 17.45 24.58
CA LEU A 261 9.49 17.79 24.36
C LEU A 261 9.73 18.19 22.90
N ARG A 262 9.25 17.40 21.95
CA ARG A 262 9.38 17.66 20.51
C ARG A 262 8.78 19.02 20.12
N GLN A 263 7.59 19.34 20.67
CA GLN A 263 6.92 20.63 20.45
C GLN A 263 7.71 21.79 21.05
N SER A 264 8.23 21.67 22.28
CA SER A 264 9.07 22.72 22.90
C SER A 264 10.38 22.96 22.14
N MET A 265 10.92 21.93 21.50
CA MET A 265 12.09 22.03 20.61
C MET A 265 11.77 22.58 19.21
N ASN A 266 10.48 22.81 18.88
CA ASN A 266 9.97 23.24 17.58
C ASN A 266 10.58 22.43 16.41
N THR A 267 10.55 21.10 16.50
CA THR A 267 11.14 20.23 15.47
C THR A 267 10.29 19.01 15.16
N ARG A 268 10.37 18.50 13.93
CA ARG A 268 9.86 17.18 13.54
C ARG A 268 10.99 16.18 13.32
N ASP A 269 12.24 16.62 13.48
CA ASP A 269 13.41 15.80 13.21
C ASP A 269 13.69 14.85 14.38
N ALA A 270 13.43 13.57 14.14
CA ALA A 270 13.68 12.50 15.11
C ALA A 270 15.15 12.41 15.54
N GLN A 271 16.10 12.85 14.71
CA GLN A 271 17.51 12.89 15.11
C GLN A 271 17.78 13.93 16.20
N ARG A 272 16.89 14.92 16.36
CA ARG A 272 17.00 15.96 17.39
C ARG A 272 16.23 15.61 18.66
N TRP A 273 14.95 15.28 18.54
CA TRP A 273 14.10 15.10 19.73
C TRP A 273 14.27 13.72 20.39
N LEU A 274 14.53 12.66 19.62
CA LEU A 274 14.57 11.30 20.18
C LEU A 274 15.73 11.11 21.17
N PRO A 275 16.98 11.54 20.89
CA PRO A 275 18.06 11.42 21.88
C PRO A 275 17.80 12.24 23.15
N ALA A 276 17.20 13.43 23.02
CA ALA A 276 16.85 14.27 24.16
C ALA A 276 15.78 13.61 25.03
N PHE A 277 14.74 13.04 24.40
CA PHE A 277 13.70 12.25 25.04
C PHE A 277 14.30 11.06 25.81
N GLN A 278 15.13 10.25 25.15
CA GLN A 278 15.73 9.06 25.74
C GLN A 278 16.54 9.39 27.00
N LYS A 279 17.30 10.50 26.98
CA LYS A 279 18.06 10.96 28.13
C LYS A 279 17.16 11.39 29.28
N ALA A 280 16.15 12.21 28.98
CA ALA A 280 15.28 12.78 29.99
C ALA A 280 14.34 11.74 30.62
N TRP A 281 13.82 10.81 29.80
CA TRP A 281 12.94 9.75 30.26
C TRP A 281 13.64 8.76 31.18
N LYS A 282 14.89 8.36 30.88
CA LYS A 282 15.68 7.50 31.76
C LYS A 282 15.90 8.13 33.14
N ALA A 283 16.27 9.42 33.18
CA ALA A 283 16.48 10.13 34.43
C ALA A 283 15.18 10.20 35.27
N LEU A 284 14.02 10.35 34.62
CA LEU A 284 12.72 10.32 35.29
C LEU A 284 12.41 8.93 35.88
N GLN A 285 12.72 7.86 35.15
CA GLN A 285 12.51 6.49 35.63
C GLN A 285 13.41 6.17 36.83
N GLU A 286 14.71 6.53 36.77
CA GLU A 286 15.66 6.35 37.87
C GLU A 286 15.23 7.10 39.13
N HIS A 287 14.72 8.33 38.99
CA HIS A 287 14.20 9.12 40.10
C HIS A 287 12.99 8.44 40.76
N ASN A 288 12.02 8.00 39.97
CA ASN A 288 10.82 7.33 40.47
C ASN A 288 11.14 5.99 41.13
N GLU A 289 12.16 5.26 40.66
CA GLU A 289 12.61 4.03 41.31
C GLU A 289 13.26 4.30 42.67
N MET A 290 14.06 5.37 42.81
CA MET A 290 14.65 5.76 44.10
C MET A 290 13.60 6.21 45.12
N GLU A 291 12.59 6.97 44.68
CA GLU A 291 11.49 7.41 45.57
C GLU A 291 10.61 6.23 46.02
N ASN A 292 10.35 5.25 45.16
CA ASN A 292 9.56 4.07 45.53
C ASN A 292 10.33 3.04 46.38
N ALA A 293 11.66 3.13 46.40
CA ALA A 293 12.53 2.28 47.22
C ALA A 293 12.83 2.86 48.62
N SER A 294 12.41 4.10 48.88
CA SER A 294 12.59 4.83 50.15
C SER A 294 11.32 4.78 51.01
#